data_AF-A0A7D5QAT0-F1
#
_entry.id   AF-A0A7D5QAT0-F1
#
_cell.length_a   1.000
_cell.length_b   1.000
_cell.length_c   1.000
_cell.angle_alpha   90.00
_cell.angle_beta   90.00
_cell.angle_gamma   90.00
#
_symmetry.space_group_name_H-M   'P 1'
#
loop_
_entity.id
_entity.type
_entity.pdbx_description
1 polymer ?
#
loop_
_entity_poly.entity_id
_entity_poly.type
_entity_poly.pdbx_seq_one_letter_code
_entity_poly.pdbx_strand_id
1 'polypeptide(L)'
;MEATLERGDTSIALPLVEEGGGSPLVAVDIGKPELDVHSSGVLDPRTMDQWSGLEQYTLFVKFYDSNAYDDAIVLADLLKSYSGGDPLLLNIPMSEFDSDIEVAPAAGQDEATSMTYPPGIRDYVEIDLSLTRVSNTFGEGTQDASTPTATGSGPIELADGSTTVELSTGVEVSRSVGRPNSSTRRSTKQLPTYRDKRKAAHDAFELSFEFVDGAVSDVTAIADLFRTKLGRDSLTLDFNGLYGLGSFAVVPDGSNALRHTRSSGEQGVTLVPSVNLRRVHEESA
;
A
#
# COMPACT_ATOMS: atom_id res chain seq x y z
N MET A 1 -5.60 -19.90 -8.14
CA MET A 1 -4.35 -19.80 -8.94
C MET A 1 -3.38 -18.97 -8.12
N GLU A 2 -2.07 -19.12 -8.28
CA GLU A 2 -1.11 -18.47 -7.39
C GLU A 2 0.06 -17.92 -8.19
N ALA A 3 0.31 -16.61 -8.08
CA ALA A 3 1.56 -16.02 -8.55
C ALA A 3 2.60 -16.05 -7.42
N THR A 4 3.87 -15.85 -7.73
CA THR A 4 4.93 -15.76 -6.73
C THR A 4 5.68 -14.45 -6.92
N LEU A 5 5.93 -13.76 -5.82
CA LEU A 5 6.81 -12.59 -5.78
C LEU A 5 7.98 -12.90 -4.88
N GLU A 6 9.20 -12.73 -5.38
CA GLU A 6 10.40 -13.08 -4.62
C GLU A 6 11.53 -12.08 -4.80
N ARG A 7 12.41 -12.05 -3.80
CA ARG A 7 13.69 -11.34 -3.84
C ARG A 7 14.61 -11.88 -2.76
N GLY A 8 15.82 -12.27 -3.18
CA GLY A 8 16.77 -12.92 -2.28
C GLY A 8 16.17 -14.20 -1.70
N ASP A 9 16.22 -14.34 -0.38
CA ASP A 9 15.68 -15.50 0.34
C ASP A 9 14.19 -15.36 0.70
N THR A 10 13.56 -14.23 0.38
CA THR A 10 12.12 -14.00 0.67
C THR A 10 11.30 -14.31 -0.57
N SER A 11 10.35 -15.24 -0.43
CA SER A 11 9.41 -15.61 -1.47
C SER A 11 8.01 -15.65 -0.87
N ILE A 12 7.03 -15.04 -1.54
CA ILE A 12 5.64 -15.00 -1.10
C ILE A 12 4.72 -15.49 -2.22
N ALA A 13 3.83 -16.40 -1.84
CA ALA A 13 2.71 -16.84 -2.66
C ALA A 13 1.65 -15.76 -2.72
N LEU A 14 1.11 -15.46 -3.90
CA LEU A 14 0.08 -14.47 -4.16
C LEU A 14 -1.15 -15.16 -4.74
N PRO A 15 -2.13 -15.56 -3.91
CA PRO A 15 -3.36 -16.20 -4.37
C PRO A 15 -4.18 -15.23 -5.22
N LEU A 16 -4.29 -15.54 -6.51
CA LEU A 16 -5.10 -14.81 -7.47
C LEU A 16 -6.51 -15.42 -7.45
N VAL A 17 -7.48 -14.63 -6.98
CA VAL A 17 -8.86 -15.07 -6.73
C VAL A 17 -9.84 -14.28 -7.58
N GLU A 18 -10.73 -14.99 -8.27
CA GLU A 18 -11.74 -14.41 -9.16
C GLU A 18 -12.92 -13.87 -8.35
N GLU A 19 -13.23 -12.57 -8.47
CA GLU A 19 -14.48 -12.00 -7.93
C GLU A 19 -15.65 -12.21 -8.89
N GLY A 20 -16.16 -13.44 -8.95
CA GLY A 20 -17.33 -13.74 -9.79
C GLY A 20 -17.11 -13.50 -11.29
N GLY A 21 -18.08 -13.91 -12.10
CA GLY A 21 -17.90 -14.17 -13.53
C GLY A 21 -17.28 -13.03 -14.35
N GLY A 22 -15.96 -13.09 -14.54
CA GLY A 22 -15.21 -12.23 -15.47
C GLY A 22 -14.35 -11.13 -14.87
N SER A 23 -14.17 -11.04 -13.55
CA SER A 23 -13.28 -10.04 -12.93
C SER A 23 -11.80 -10.35 -13.25
N PRO A 24 -11.00 -9.34 -13.69
CA PRO A 24 -9.61 -9.56 -14.09
C PRO A 24 -8.75 -9.96 -12.88
N LEU A 25 -8.03 -11.08 -12.99
CA LEU A 25 -7.09 -11.56 -11.96
C LEU A 25 -5.74 -10.83 -12.02
N VAL A 26 -5.31 -10.58 -13.25
CA VAL A 26 -4.08 -9.87 -13.60
C VAL A 26 -4.42 -8.96 -14.77
N ALA A 27 -4.05 -7.69 -14.66
CA ALA A 27 -4.07 -6.76 -15.77
C ALA A 27 -2.64 -6.38 -16.14
N VAL A 28 -2.35 -6.36 -17.45
CA VAL A 28 -1.09 -5.82 -17.97
C VAL A 28 -1.40 -4.62 -18.85
N ASP A 29 -1.00 -3.46 -18.37
CA ASP A 29 -1.10 -2.22 -19.12
C ASP A 29 0.23 -1.96 -19.82
N ILE A 30 0.20 -2.03 -21.15
CA ILE A 30 1.36 -1.74 -21.99
C ILE A 30 1.18 -0.32 -22.53
N GLY A 31 2.06 0.57 -22.10
CA GLY A 31 2.11 1.92 -22.61
C GLY A 31 2.49 1.96 -24.09
N LYS A 32 2.25 3.11 -24.73
CA LYS A 32 2.48 3.28 -26.18
C LYS A 32 3.91 2.88 -26.56
N PRO A 33 4.08 2.02 -27.58
CA PRO A 33 5.41 1.71 -28.08
C PRO A 33 6.05 3.00 -28.59
N GLU A 34 7.30 3.23 -28.19
CA GLU A 34 8.08 4.40 -28.62
C GLU A 34 8.11 4.43 -30.16
N LEU A 35 7.45 5.44 -30.75
CA LEU A 35 7.60 5.69 -32.17
C LEU A 35 8.72 6.70 -32.36
N ASP A 36 9.82 6.28 -33.00
CA ASP A 36 10.87 7.18 -33.43
C ASP A 36 10.40 8.00 -34.65
N VAL A 37 9.58 9.03 -34.40
CA VAL A 37 8.97 9.90 -35.42
C VAL A 37 10.05 10.57 -36.30
N HIS A 38 11.30 10.64 -35.85
CA HIS A 38 12.41 11.16 -36.64
C HIS A 38 12.92 10.18 -37.72
N SER A 39 12.70 8.87 -37.58
CA SER A 39 13.11 7.86 -38.57
C SER A 39 11.96 7.25 -39.37
N SER A 40 10.71 7.30 -38.87
CA SER A 40 9.54 6.66 -39.50
C SER A 40 8.57 7.59 -40.23
N GLY A 41 8.81 8.91 -40.23
CA GLY A 41 7.96 9.92 -40.90
C GLY A 41 7.12 10.75 -39.91
N VAL A 42 6.47 11.80 -40.41
CA VAL A 42 5.71 12.76 -39.60
C VAL A 42 4.28 12.28 -39.39
N LEU A 43 3.86 12.10 -38.13
CA LEU A 43 2.45 11.93 -37.76
C LEU A 43 1.72 13.28 -37.68
N ASP A 44 0.54 13.33 -38.26
CA ASP A 44 -0.32 14.51 -38.31
C ASP A 44 -1.55 14.27 -37.39
N PRO A 45 -1.88 15.16 -36.42
CA PRO A 45 -1.19 16.36 -35.97
C PRO A 45 -0.14 16.08 -34.88
N ARG A 46 0.75 17.05 -34.60
CA ARG A 46 1.85 17.03 -33.61
C ARG A 46 1.50 16.28 -32.31
N THR A 47 1.77 14.98 -32.27
CA THR A 47 1.78 14.21 -31.04
C THR A 47 3.07 14.51 -30.31
N MET A 48 3.00 15.27 -29.21
CA MET A 48 4.03 15.18 -28.18
C MET A 48 3.81 13.85 -27.48
N ASP A 49 4.39 12.79 -28.01
CA ASP A 49 4.43 11.51 -27.32
C ASP A 49 5.36 11.66 -26.12
N GLN A 50 4.79 11.63 -24.92
CA GLN A 50 5.57 11.60 -23.69
C GLN A 50 5.93 10.15 -23.40
N TRP A 51 6.88 9.62 -24.19
CA TRP A 51 7.67 8.41 -23.97
C TRP A 51 7.11 7.44 -22.92
N SER A 52 6.34 6.42 -23.31
CA SER A 52 5.84 5.43 -22.35
C SER A 52 5.79 4.01 -22.90
N GLY A 53 6.92 3.36 -23.14
CA GLY A 53 7.01 1.89 -23.21
C GLY A 53 6.92 1.18 -21.84
N LEU A 54 6.15 1.72 -20.88
CA LEU A 54 6.03 1.12 -19.54
C LEU A 54 5.07 -0.06 -19.59
N GLU A 55 5.45 -1.16 -18.97
CA GLU A 55 4.62 -2.35 -18.80
C GLU A 55 4.29 -2.48 -17.30
N GLN A 56 3.02 -2.28 -16.96
CA GLN A 56 2.51 -2.31 -15.60
C GLN A 56 1.72 -3.59 -15.39
N TYR A 57 1.99 -4.29 -14.29
CA TYR A 57 1.25 -5.45 -13.81
C TYR A 57 0.40 -5.03 -12.62
N THR A 58 -0.90 -5.24 -12.71
CA THR A 58 -1.84 -5.07 -11.60
C THR A 58 -2.39 -6.44 -11.23
N LEU A 59 -2.16 -6.87 -9.99
CA LEU A 59 -2.60 -8.16 -9.48
C LEU A 59 -3.63 -7.94 -8.37
N PHE A 60 -4.74 -8.64 -8.46
CA PHE A 60 -5.76 -8.69 -7.41
C PHE A 60 -5.54 -9.95 -6.59
N VAL A 61 -5.01 -9.77 -5.39
CA VAL A 61 -4.59 -10.86 -4.50
C VAL A 61 -5.52 -10.90 -3.31
N LYS A 62 -5.87 -12.11 -2.86
CA LYS A 62 -6.64 -12.31 -1.63
C LYS A 62 -5.89 -13.28 -0.75
N PHE A 63 -5.38 -12.82 0.38
CA PHE A 63 -4.90 -13.72 1.41
C PHE A 63 -6.07 -14.20 2.24
N TYR A 64 -6.10 -15.49 2.50
CA TYR A 64 -7.12 -16.17 3.29
C TYR A 64 -6.44 -17.23 4.17
N ASP A 65 -7.17 -17.74 5.17
CA ASP A 65 -6.68 -18.67 6.19
C ASP A 65 -5.76 -18.02 7.26
N SER A 66 -5.36 -18.81 8.25
CA SER A 66 -4.72 -18.35 9.48
C SER A 66 -3.44 -17.53 9.32
N ASN A 67 -2.79 -17.59 8.15
CA ASN A 67 -1.56 -16.86 7.86
C ASN A 67 -1.80 -15.57 7.07
N ALA A 68 -3.05 -15.24 6.73
CA ALA A 68 -3.35 -14.14 5.81
C ALA A 68 -2.75 -12.79 6.26
N TYR A 69 -2.72 -12.55 7.56
CA TYR A 69 -2.15 -11.34 8.13
C TYR A 69 -0.62 -11.35 8.11
N ASP A 70 0.01 -12.49 8.41
CA ASP A 70 1.46 -12.63 8.35
C ASP A 70 1.97 -12.49 6.91
N ASP A 71 1.27 -13.08 5.95
CA ASP A 71 1.57 -12.95 4.52
C ASP A 71 1.42 -11.49 4.05
N ALA A 72 0.37 -10.78 4.49
CA ALA A 72 0.21 -9.35 4.22
C ALA A 72 1.37 -8.51 4.79
N ILE A 73 1.82 -8.83 6.01
CA ILE A 73 2.96 -8.19 6.66
C ILE A 73 4.25 -8.46 5.86
N VAL A 74 4.51 -9.70 5.47
CA VAL A 74 5.67 -10.09 4.66
C VAL A 74 5.66 -9.36 3.31
N LEU A 75 4.51 -9.28 2.63
CA LEU A 75 4.38 -8.52 1.39
C LEU A 75 4.70 -7.04 1.60
N ALA A 76 4.16 -6.43 2.66
CA ALA A 76 4.38 -5.03 2.97
C ALA A 76 5.87 -4.75 3.22
N ASP A 77 6.52 -5.59 4.02
CA ASP A 77 7.93 -5.45 4.36
C ASP A 77 8.83 -5.75 3.16
N LEU A 78 8.45 -6.70 2.30
CA LEU A 78 9.10 -6.89 1.01
C LEU A 78 9.04 -5.59 0.19
N LEU A 79 7.86 -5.06 -0.11
CA LEU A 79 7.75 -3.87 -0.98
C LEU A 79 8.44 -2.62 -0.42
N LYS A 80 8.49 -2.47 0.91
CA LYS A 80 9.18 -1.37 1.59
C LYS A 80 10.70 -1.57 1.69
N SER A 81 11.20 -2.80 1.68
CA SER A 81 12.62 -3.10 1.87
C SER A 81 13.46 -2.65 0.68
N TYR A 82 14.63 -2.10 0.99
CA TYR A 82 15.62 -1.60 0.05
C TYR A 82 16.68 -2.67 -0.15
N SER A 83 16.79 -3.16 -1.38
CA SER A 83 17.62 -4.31 -1.70
C SER A 83 18.90 -3.96 -2.46
N GLY A 84 19.26 -2.67 -2.51
CA GLY A 84 20.57 -2.28 -3.04
C GLY A 84 20.83 -2.61 -4.50
N GLY A 85 19.79 -2.90 -5.30
CA GLY A 85 19.97 -3.35 -6.66
C GLY A 85 19.32 -4.70 -6.96
N ASP A 86 18.99 -5.51 -5.95
CA ASP A 86 18.38 -6.83 -6.23
C ASP A 86 16.94 -6.66 -6.71
N PRO A 87 16.57 -7.21 -7.87
CA PRO A 87 15.24 -7.06 -8.44
C PRO A 87 14.20 -7.87 -7.67
N LEU A 88 12.94 -7.45 -7.76
CA LEU A 88 11.81 -8.34 -7.46
C LEU A 88 11.53 -9.19 -8.69
N LEU A 89 11.35 -10.48 -8.49
CA LEU A 89 10.97 -11.42 -9.54
C LEU A 89 9.51 -11.79 -9.37
N LEU A 90 8.72 -11.57 -10.40
CA LEU A 90 7.32 -11.94 -10.47
C LEU A 90 7.15 -13.16 -11.38
N ASN A 91 6.57 -14.22 -10.85
CA ASN A 91 6.23 -15.41 -11.61
C ASN A 91 4.71 -15.60 -11.61
N ILE A 92 4.09 -15.57 -12.79
CA ILE A 92 2.66 -15.83 -12.96
C ILE A 92 2.52 -17.12 -13.76
N PRO A 93 1.90 -18.19 -13.23
CA PRO A 93 1.86 -19.49 -13.89
C PRO A 93 0.79 -19.55 -15.00
N MET A 94 0.88 -18.65 -15.98
CA MET A 94 0.06 -18.66 -17.19
C MET A 94 0.95 -18.55 -18.43
N SER A 95 0.52 -19.16 -19.53
CA SER A 95 1.32 -19.25 -20.76
C SER A 95 1.56 -17.91 -21.47
N GLU A 96 0.72 -16.90 -21.20
CA GLU A 96 0.88 -15.55 -21.75
C GLU A 96 1.94 -14.70 -21.04
N PHE A 97 2.41 -15.12 -19.86
CA PHE A 97 3.41 -14.39 -19.09
C PHE A 97 4.76 -15.10 -19.13
N ASP A 98 5.84 -14.30 -19.15
CA ASP A 98 7.19 -14.83 -18.99
C ASP A 98 7.36 -15.36 -17.55
N SER A 99 8.24 -16.35 -17.37
CA SER A 99 8.73 -16.70 -16.04
C SER A 99 9.72 -15.65 -15.55
N ASP A 100 9.73 -15.38 -14.25
CA ASP A 100 10.72 -14.56 -13.55
C ASP A 100 10.86 -13.15 -14.13
N ILE A 101 9.72 -12.46 -14.21
CA ILE A 101 9.63 -11.09 -14.71
C ILE A 101 10.28 -10.16 -13.68
N GLU A 102 11.35 -9.47 -14.08
CA GLU A 102 11.94 -8.41 -13.25
C GLU A 102 10.99 -7.22 -13.12
N VAL A 103 10.58 -6.93 -11.89
CA VAL A 103 9.64 -5.87 -11.55
C VAL A 103 10.15 -4.98 -10.43
N ALA A 104 9.54 -3.81 -10.30
CA ALA A 104 9.74 -2.89 -9.18
C ALA A 104 8.38 -2.42 -8.62
N PRO A 105 8.29 -2.05 -7.32
CA PRO A 105 7.05 -1.53 -6.73
C PRO A 105 6.64 -0.23 -7.45
N ALA A 106 5.42 -0.21 -8.02
CA ALA A 106 4.80 0.84 -8.83
C ALA A 106 5.68 2.07 -9.15
N ALA A 107 6.49 1.94 -10.21
CA ALA A 107 7.42 2.96 -10.66
C ALA A 107 6.75 4.31 -10.94
N GLY A 108 7.01 5.31 -10.08
CA GLY A 108 6.49 6.67 -10.26
C GLY A 108 5.07 6.87 -9.71
N GLN A 109 4.58 5.93 -8.91
CA GLN A 109 3.42 6.11 -8.03
C GLN A 109 3.90 6.19 -6.58
N ASP A 110 3.08 6.81 -5.71
CA ASP A 110 3.41 6.91 -4.30
C ASP A 110 3.18 5.58 -3.55
N GLU A 111 2.21 4.80 -4.03
CA GLU A 111 1.75 3.56 -3.45
C GLU A 111 1.91 2.43 -4.47
N ALA A 112 2.50 1.32 -4.05
CA ALA A 112 2.65 0.12 -4.87
C ALA A 112 1.60 -0.94 -4.50
N THR A 113 1.06 -0.90 -3.29
CA THR A 113 -0.02 -1.79 -2.91
C THR A 113 -0.94 -1.14 -1.90
N SER A 114 -2.22 -1.54 -1.94
CA SER A 114 -3.24 -1.28 -0.93
C SER A 114 -3.70 -2.61 -0.35
N MET A 115 -3.71 -2.72 0.98
CA MET A 115 -4.14 -3.90 1.72
C MET A 115 -5.37 -3.55 2.56
N THR A 116 -6.50 -4.17 2.26
CA THR A 116 -7.77 -3.94 2.93
C THR A 116 -8.08 -5.08 3.89
N TYR A 117 -8.33 -4.74 5.14
CA TYR A 117 -8.81 -5.62 6.20
C TYR A 117 -10.31 -5.30 6.42
N PRO A 118 -11.21 -6.05 5.76
CA PRO A 118 -12.63 -5.72 5.80
C PRO A 118 -13.24 -6.03 7.16
N PRO A 119 -14.25 -5.25 7.60
CA PRO A 119 -14.86 -5.44 8.90
C PRO A 119 -15.64 -6.75 8.97
N GLY A 120 -15.47 -7.48 10.07
CA GLY A 120 -16.26 -8.68 10.38
C GLY A 120 -15.80 -9.97 9.69
N ILE A 121 -14.77 -9.92 8.85
CA ILE A 121 -14.15 -11.10 8.24
C ILE A 121 -12.78 -11.29 8.89
N ARG A 122 -12.53 -12.49 9.43
CA ARG A 122 -11.22 -12.85 10.00
C ARG A 122 -10.40 -13.59 8.97
N ASP A 123 -9.08 -13.51 9.14
CA ASP A 123 -8.09 -14.30 8.40
C ASP A 123 -8.24 -14.05 6.89
N TYR A 124 -8.43 -12.78 6.53
CA TYR A 124 -8.74 -12.34 5.19
C TYR A 124 -8.20 -10.93 4.94
N VAL A 125 -7.46 -10.76 3.84
CA VAL A 125 -6.91 -9.48 3.41
C VAL A 125 -7.03 -9.37 1.89
N GLU A 126 -7.61 -8.27 1.41
CA GLU A 126 -7.68 -7.95 -0.01
C GLU A 126 -6.51 -7.06 -0.39
N ILE A 127 -5.87 -7.36 -1.51
CA ILE A 127 -4.63 -6.71 -1.90
C ILE A 127 -4.71 -6.33 -3.37
N ASP A 128 -4.56 -5.03 -3.61
CA ASP A 128 -4.29 -4.48 -4.92
C ASP A 128 -2.79 -4.26 -5.04
N LEU A 129 -2.11 -5.00 -5.92
CA LEU A 129 -0.66 -4.92 -6.10
C LEU A 129 -0.31 -4.38 -7.49
N SER A 130 0.47 -3.32 -7.53
CA SER A 130 0.90 -2.61 -8.73
C SER A 130 2.43 -2.71 -8.86
N LEU A 131 2.88 -3.35 -9.94
CA LEU A 131 4.28 -3.64 -10.23
C LEU A 131 4.64 -3.14 -11.62
N THR A 132 5.81 -2.54 -11.78
CA THR A 132 6.30 -2.09 -13.09
C THR A 132 7.44 -2.99 -13.55
N ARG A 133 7.36 -3.50 -14.77
CA ARG A 133 8.45 -4.27 -15.38
C ARG A 133 9.66 -3.38 -15.62
N VAL A 134 10.84 -3.90 -15.29
CA VAL A 134 12.11 -3.17 -15.42
C VAL A 134 13.15 -4.02 -16.15
N SER A 135 14.13 -3.36 -16.77
CA SER A 135 15.26 -4.07 -17.40
C SER A 135 16.38 -4.38 -16.42
N ASN A 136 16.57 -3.50 -15.42
CA ASN A 136 17.61 -3.58 -14.42
C ASN A 136 17.21 -2.76 -13.19
N THR A 137 17.71 -3.19 -12.04
CA THR A 137 17.60 -2.46 -10.77
C THR A 137 18.98 -2.00 -10.30
N PHE A 138 19.07 -0.75 -9.85
CA PHE A 138 20.31 -0.13 -9.35
C PHE A 138 20.11 0.41 -7.94
N GLY A 139 21.03 0.09 -7.04
CA GLY A 139 21.11 0.65 -5.70
C GLY A 139 22.49 0.40 -5.10
N GLU A 140 22.70 0.89 -3.88
CA GLU A 140 23.88 0.61 -3.04
C GLU A 140 23.46 0.40 -1.58
N GLY A 141 23.88 -0.71 -0.96
CA GLY A 141 23.55 -1.08 0.42
C GLY A 141 22.14 -1.64 0.57
N THR A 142 21.75 -2.03 1.79
CA THR A 142 20.42 -2.59 2.07
C THR A 142 19.77 -1.88 3.26
N GLN A 143 18.43 -1.90 3.31
CA GLN A 143 17.65 -1.42 4.43
C GLN A 143 16.37 -2.26 4.49
N ASP A 144 16.31 -3.14 5.48
CA ASP A 144 15.14 -3.98 5.71
C ASP A 144 14.04 -3.15 6.35
N ALA A 145 12.82 -3.32 5.86
CA ALA A 145 11.63 -2.80 6.51
C ALA A 145 11.10 -3.84 7.49
N SER A 146 10.61 -3.36 8.63
CA SER A 146 9.90 -4.20 9.60
C SER A 146 8.60 -3.53 10.00
N THR A 147 7.53 -4.31 9.92
CA THR A 147 6.22 -3.97 10.48
C THR A 147 6.21 -4.39 11.94
N PRO A 148 5.90 -3.47 12.89
CA PRO A 148 5.65 -3.83 14.28
C PRO A 148 4.53 -4.87 14.37
N THR A 149 4.76 -5.94 15.10
CA THR A 149 3.79 -7.03 15.31
C THR A 149 3.45 -7.18 16.78
N ALA A 150 2.22 -7.53 17.10
CA ALA A 150 1.78 -7.84 18.45
C ALA A 150 0.76 -8.98 18.42
N THR A 151 0.51 -9.58 19.59
CA THR A 151 -0.55 -10.58 19.76
C THR A 151 -1.65 -10.01 20.64
N GLY A 152 -2.91 -10.17 20.23
CA GLY A 152 -4.04 -9.66 20.97
C GLY A 152 -5.28 -9.53 20.10
N SER A 153 -6.36 -9.05 20.72
CA SER A 153 -7.64 -8.81 20.04
C SER A 153 -8.33 -7.58 20.62
N GLY A 154 -7.53 -6.64 21.14
CA GLY A 154 -8.02 -5.39 21.70
C GLY A 154 -8.56 -4.47 20.60
N PRO A 155 -9.26 -3.38 20.97
CA PRO A 155 -9.65 -2.35 20.01
C PRO A 155 -8.39 -1.70 19.42
N ILE A 156 -8.52 -1.16 18.22
CA ILE A 156 -7.50 -0.26 17.69
C ILE A 156 -7.56 1.03 18.51
N GLU A 157 -6.42 1.55 18.95
CA GLU A 157 -6.32 2.75 19.77
C GLU A 157 -5.50 3.83 19.07
N LEU A 158 -5.92 5.08 19.24
CA LEU A 158 -5.17 6.25 18.82
C LEU A 158 -4.85 7.13 20.04
N ALA A 159 -3.58 7.44 20.25
CA ALA A 159 -3.12 8.18 21.42
C ALA A 159 -2.07 9.25 21.12
N ASP A 160 -2.03 10.32 21.93
CA ASP A 160 -0.97 11.35 21.95
C ASP A 160 -0.09 11.30 23.20
N GLY A 161 -0.21 10.22 24.00
CA GLY A 161 0.47 10.05 25.29
C GLY A 161 -0.28 10.64 26.49
N SER A 162 -1.28 11.48 26.27
CA SER A 162 -2.15 12.05 27.32
C SER A 162 -3.60 11.58 27.21
N THR A 163 -4.07 11.43 25.98
CA THR A 163 -5.42 11.00 25.62
C THR A 163 -5.29 9.72 24.79
N THR A 164 -6.21 8.79 25.01
CA THR A 164 -6.33 7.54 24.23
C THR A 164 -7.79 7.40 23.82
N VAL A 165 -8.00 7.12 22.54
CA VAL A 165 -9.32 6.92 21.96
C VAL A 165 -9.37 5.54 21.31
N GLU A 166 -10.35 4.73 21.70
CA GLU A 166 -10.63 3.44 21.07
C GLU A 166 -11.42 3.64 19.77
N LEU A 167 -10.98 2.98 18.70
CA LEU A 167 -11.63 2.90 17.39
C LEU A 167 -12.30 1.52 17.31
N SER A 168 -13.40 1.31 18.04
CA SER A 168 -13.81 -0.04 18.47
C SER A 168 -14.89 -0.75 17.65
N THR A 169 -15.43 -0.17 16.57
CA THR A 169 -16.59 -0.79 15.88
C THR A 169 -16.52 -0.71 14.36
N GLY A 170 -16.73 -1.87 13.70
CA GLY A 170 -16.93 -1.98 12.26
C GLY A 170 -15.79 -1.43 11.41
N VAL A 171 -14.55 -1.51 11.92
CA VAL A 171 -13.42 -0.83 11.29
C VAL A 171 -12.97 -1.56 10.03
N GLU A 172 -13.10 -0.90 8.90
CA GLU A 172 -12.32 -1.20 7.71
C GLU A 172 -10.98 -0.51 7.84
N VAL A 173 -9.90 -1.28 7.70
CA VAL A 173 -8.54 -0.73 7.68
C VAL A 173 -8.00 -0.94 6.28
N SER A 174 -7.55 0.14 5.65
CA SER A 174 -6.70 0.07 4.47
C SER A 174 -5.28 0.49 4.86
N ARG A 175 -4.29 -0.28 4.43
CA ARG A 175 -2.87 0.04 4.56
C ARG A 175 -2.25 0.15 3.18
N SER A 176 -1.69 1.31 2.85
CA SER A 176 -0.98 1.53 1.59
C SER A 176 0.52 1.60 1.80
N VAL A 177 1.28 0.86 0.99
CA VAL A 177 2.76 0.89 1.04
C VAL A 177 3.37 1.07 -0.33
N GLY A 178 4.55 1.70 -0.37
CA GLY A 178 5.23 1.98 -1.63
C GLY A 178 6.60 2.60 -1.47
N ARG A 179 7.26 2.89 -2.59
CA ARG A 179 8.60 3.51 -2.64
C ARG A 179 8.62 4.75 -3.54
N PRO A 180 7.90 5.84 -3.17
CA PRO A 180 7.77 7.06 -3.97
C PRO A 180 9.10 7.72 -4.31
N ASN A 181 10.08 7.54 -3.43
CA ASN A 181 11.40 8.14 -3.54
C ASN A 181 12.29 7.45 -4.57
N SER A 182 12.04 6.18 -4.84
CA SER A 182 12.75 5.44 -5.87
C SER A 182 12.28 5.91 -7.25
N SER A 183 13.19 5.91 -8.22
CA SER A 183 12.93 6.57 -9.51
C SER A 183 13.15 5.64 -10.67
N THR A 184 12.27 5.73 -11.64
CA THR A 184 12.33 4.92 -12.84
C THR A 184 12.77 5.76 -14.02
N ARG A 185 13.89 5.39 -14.63
CA ARG A 185 14.44 6.05 -15.80
C ARG A 185 14.04 5.29 -17.04
N ARG A 186 13.18 5.93 -17.83
CA ARG A 186 12.69 5.43 -19.12
C ARG A 186 13.81 5.42 -20.16
N SER A 187 13.73 4.49 -21.11
CA SER A 187 14.68 4.32 -22.21
C SER A 187 13.91 4.14 -23.53
N THR A 188 14.51 4.50 -24.66
CA THR A 188 13.84 4.56 -25.98
C THR A 188 13.75 3.21 -26.70
N LYS A 189 14.44 2.17 -26.22
CA LYS A 189 14.48 0.83 -26.85
C LYS A 189 14.50 -0.34 -25.85
N GLN A 190 14.38 -0.05 -24.57
CA GLN A 190 14.53 -1.02 -23.49
C GLN A 190 13.49 -0.73 -22.41
N LEU A 191 13.11 -1.78 -21.67
CA LEU A 191 12.37 -1.65 -20.43
C LEU A 191 13.08 -0.64 -19.50
N PRO A 192 12.32 0.12 -18.70
CA PRO A 192 12.91 1.16 -17.88
C PRO A 192 13.89 0.60 -16.86
N THR A 193 14.82 1.44 -16.41
CA THR A 193 15.72 1.09 -15.31
C THR A 193 15.17 1.64 -14.00
N TYR A 194 15.16 0.83 -12.96
CA TYR A 194 14.73 1.25 -11.64
C TYR A 194 15.95 1.62 -10.81
N ARG A 195 15.97 2.84 -10.29
CA ARG A 195 16.96 3.29 -9.32
C ARG A 195 16.30 3.30 -7.96
N ASP A 196 16.62 2.28 -7.19
CA ASP A 196 16.19 2.15 -5.82
C ASP A 196 16.98 3.13 -4.95
N LYS A 197 16.29 3.90 -4.10
CA LYS A 197 16.93 4.89 -3.23
C LYS A 197 16.73 4.52 -1.78
N ARG A 198 17.82 4.57 -1.00
CA ARG A 198 17.79 4.45 0.46
C ARG A 198 17.13 5.67 1.10
N LYS A 199 15.80 5.65 1.17
CA LYS A 199 14.93 6.64 1.80
C LYS A 199 13.74 5.92 2.44
N ALA A 200 13.09 6.58 3.39
CA ALA A 200 11.87 6.07 3.99
C ALA A 200 10.84 5.69 2.92
N ALA A 201 10.27 4.49 3.07
CA ALA A 201 9.17 4.01 2.27
C ALA A 201 7.87 4.74 2.64
N HIS A 202 6.87 4.65 1.77
CA HIS A 202 5.51 5.02 2.09
C HIS A 202 4.86 3.89 2.89
N ASP A 203 4.18 4.23 3.98
CA ASP A 203 3.41 3.32 4.85
C ASP A 203 2.32 4.18 5.49
N ALA A 204 1.10 4.08 4.99
CA ALA A 204 -0.04 4.87 5.43
C ALA A 204 -1.25 3.98 5.72
N PHE A 205 -2.17 4.51 6.52
CA PHE A 205 -3.37 3.85 6.98
C PHE A 205 -4.58 4.75 6.78
N GLU A 206 -5.63 4.20 6.19
CA GLU A 206 -6.98 4.76 6.22
C GLU A 206 -7.85 3.84 7.09
N LEU A 207 -8.46 4.39 8.13
CA LEU A 207 -9.38 3.64 8.97
C LEU A 207 -10.76 4.26 8.86
N SER A 208 -11.74 3.47 8.45
CA SER A 208 -13.16 3.84 8.41
C SER A 208 -13.90 3.05 9.46
N PHE A 209 -14.58 3.73 10.38
CA PHE A 209 -15.24 3.09 11.52
C PHE A 209 -16.63 3.66 11.74
N GLU A 210 -17.48 2.93 12.46
CA GLU A 210 -18.85 3.31 12.73
C GLU A 210 -19.07 3.40 14.23
N PHE A 211 -19.58 4.50 14.76
CA PHE A 211 -19.94 4.58 16.18
C PHE A 211 -21.43 4.30 16.41
N VAL A 212 -21.72 3.33 17.28
CA VAL A 212 -23.10 2.94 17.65
C VAL A 212 -23.60 3.68 18.89
N ASP A 213 -22.71 3.93 19.87
CA ASP A 213 -22.98 4.68 21.10
C ASP A 213 -21.90 5.75 21.31
N GLY A 214 -22.22 6.88 21.97
CA GLY A 214 -21.21 7.89 22.31
C GLY A 214 -20.56 8.64 21.14
N ALA A 215 -21.02 8.42 19.90
CA ALA A 215 -20.39 8.87 18.66
C ALA A 215 -19.91 10.34 18.64
N VAL A 216 -20.64 11.26 19.28
CA VAL A 216 -20.25 12.67 19.32
C VAL A 216 -19.04 12.92 20.21
N SER A 217 -18.95 12.28 21.38
CA SER A 217 -17.79 12.45 22.28
C SER A 217 -16.53 11.87 21.64
N ASP A 218 -16.63 10.71 21.02
CA ASP A 218 -15.47 9.99 20.48
C ASP A 218 -14.94 10.69 19.23
N VAL A 219 -15.82 11.12 18.31
CA VAL A 219 -15.42 11.95 17.16
C VAL A 219 -14.82 13.28 17.62
N THR A 220 -15.31 13.88 18.71
CA THR A 220 -14.73 15.11 19.26
C THR A 220 -13.34 14.87 19.84
N ALA A 221 -13.14 13.77 20.59
CA ALA A 221 -11.85 13.39 21.12
C ALA A 221 -10.81 13.15 20.00
N ILE A 222 -11.20 12.44 18.94
CA ILE A 222 -10.35 12.25 17.76
C ILE A 222 -10.06 13.59 17.08
N ALA A 223 -11.08 14.44 16.90
CA ALA A 223 -10.88 15.77 16.31
C ALA A 223 -9.90 16.62 17.12
N ASP A 224 -9.92 16.52 18.45
CA ASP A 224 -9.02 17.27 19.32
C ASP A 224 -7.57 16.76 19.27
N LEU A 225 -7.36 15.44 19.10
CA LEU A 225 -6.05 14.87 18.78
C LEU A 225 -5.47 15.50 17.49
N PHE A 226 -6.30 15.65 16.45
CA PHE A 226 -5.87 16.16 15.14
C PHE A 226 -5.72 17.70 15.10
N ARG A 227 -6.44 18.42 15.96
CA ARG A 227 -6.33 19.89 16.08
C ARG A 227 -5.08 20.33 16.84
N THR A 228 -4.53 19.45 17.68
CA THR A 228 -3.35 19.74 18.47
C THR A 228 -2.11 19.78 17.56
N LYS A 229 -1.29 20.83 17.71
CA LYS A 229 -0.04 20.94 16.94
C LYS A 229 0.97 19.94 17.50
N LEU A 230 1.21 18.87 16.75
CA LEU A 230 2.13 17.79 17.13
C LEU A 230 3.62 18.23 17.18
N GLY A 231 4.00 19.29 16.45
CA GLY A 231 5.38 19.78 16.48
C GLY A 231 6.37 18.75 15.91
N ARG A 232 7.15 18.10 16.79
CA ARG A 232 8.06 17.00 16.45
C ARG A 232 7.59 15.64 16.97
N ASP A 233 6.49 15.62 17.71
CA ASP A 233 5.91 14.42 18.30
C ASP A 233 5.01 13.72 17.28
N SER A 234 4.74 12.44 17.53
CA SER A 234 3.83 11.62 16.73
C SER A 234 2.68 11.12 17.59
N LEU A 235 1.56 10.80 16.94
CA LEU A 235 0.53 9.96 17.56
C LEU A 235 0.99 8.51 17.56
N THR A 236 0.36 7.71 18.41
CA THR A 236 0.52 6.26 18.48
C THR A 236 -0.77 5.62 17.97
N LEU A 237 -0.69 4.87 16.88
CA LEU A 237 -1.75 3.98 16.39
C LEU A 237 -1.42 2.56 16.83
N ASP A 238 -2.15 2.05 17.80
CA ASP A 238 -1.95 0.69 18.32
C ASP A 238 -3.07 -0.23 17.85
N PHE A 239 -2.70 -1.30 17.14
CA PHE A 239 -3.65 -2.32 16.74
C PHE A 239 -3.95 -3.32 17.85
N ASN A 240 -3.22 -3.30 18.96
CA ASN A 240 -3.39 -4.22 20.09
C ASN A 240 -3.39 -5.70 19.66
N GLY A 241 -2.58 -6.02 18.63
CA GLY A 241 -2.47 -7.35 18.03
C GLY A 241 -3.56 -7.73 17.03
N LEU A 242 -4.55 -6.84 16.80
CA LEU A 242 -5.52 -7.02 15.73
C LEU A 242 -4.78 -7.05 14.38
N TYR A 243 -5.18 -8.00 13.51
CA TYR A 243 -4.51 -8.27 12.23
C TYR A 243 -3.02 -8.61 12.36
N GLY A 244 -2.57 -9.10 13.52
CA GLY A 244 -1.15 -9.38 13.80
C GLY A 244 -0.27 -8.12 13.93
N LEU A 245 -0.88 -6.93 13.85
CA LEU A 245 -0.19 -5.66 13.86
C LEU A 245 0.06 -5.16 15.29
N GLY A 246 1.20 -4.50 15.47
CA GLY A 246 1.58 -3.83 16.71
C GLY A 246 1.28 -2.34 16.66
N SER A 247 2.15 -1.58 17.33
CA SER A 247 2.01 -0.14 17.49
C SER A 247 2.87 0.65 16.50
N PHE A 248 2.30 1.72 15.93
CA PHE A 248 2.94 2.58 14.94
C PHE A 248 2.98 4.02 15.43
N ALA A 249 4.15 4.66 15.30
CA ALA A 249 4.24 6.11 15.34
C ALA A 249 3.66 6.67 14.04
N VAL A 250 2.64 7.53 14.13
CA VAL A 250 1.92 8.08 12.98
C VAL A 250 1.64 9.58 13.11
N VAL A 251 1.38 10.23 11.98
CA VAL A 251 0.88 11.60 11.91
C VAL A 251 -0.34 11.69 11.00
N PRO A 252 -1.26 12.64 11.21
CA PRO A 252 -2.33 12.94 10.28
C PRO A 252 -1.79 13.20 8.87
N ASP A 253 -2.38 12.56 7.85
CA ASP A 253 -1.94 12.70 6.46
C ASP A 253 -3.00 13.33 5.54
N GLY A 254 -2.53 14.03 4.52
CA GLY A 254 -3.36 14.73 3.54
C GLY A 254 -4.04 15.99 4.09
N SER A 255 -4.78 16.67 3.20
CA SER A 255 -5.52 17.90 3.54
C SER A 255 -6.80 17.64 4.35
N ASN A 256 -7.29 16.39 4.34
CA ASN A 256 -8.49 15.95 5.04
C ASN A 256 -8.18 14.69 5.86
N ALA A 257 -7.32 14.83 6.86
CA ALA A 257 -6.84 13.70 7.66
C ALA A 257 -7.92 13.10 8.58
N LEU A 258 -8.97 13.86 8.89
CA LEU A 258 -10.19 13.37 9.55
C LEU A 258 -11.39 13.88 8.77
N ARG A 259 -12.27 12.97 8.39
CA ARG A 259 -13.59 13.29 7.84
C ARG A 259 -14.64 12.62 8.69
N HIS A 260 -15.70 13.32 9.05
CA HIS A 260 -16.89 12.72 9.65
C HIS A 260 -18.13 13.27 8.95
N THR A 261 -19.11 12.41 8.70
CA THR A 261 -20.37 12.81 8.08
C THR A 261 -21.53 12.45 8.99
N ARG A 262 -22.54 13.31 9.04
CA ARG A 262 -23.75 13.05 9.80
C ARG A 262 -24.81 12.50 8.84
N SER A 263 -25.20 11.25 9.03
CA SER A 263 -26.37 10.69 8.33
C SER A 263 -27.67 11.24 8.95
N SER A 264 -28.67 11.53 8.12
CA SER A 264 -30.02 11.89 8.57
C SER A 264 -31.00 10.78 8.18
N GLY A 265 -31.73 10.20 9.14
CA GLY A 265 -32.78 9.22 8.85
C GLY A 265 -32.88 8.05 9.83
N GLU A 266 -31.80 7.73 10.57
CA GLU A 266 -31.82 6.67 11.58
C GLU A 266 -31.86 7.24 13.01
N GLN A 267 -32.65 6.61 13.86
CA GLN A 267 -32.82 7.00 15.25
C GLN A 267 -31.67 6.41 16.08
N GLY A 268 -30.58 7.16 16.25
CA GLY A 268 -29.36 6.72 16.95
C GLY A 268 -28.13 6.99 16.09
N VAL A 269 -27.68 8.26 16.07
CA VAL A 269 -26.76 8.84 15.08
C VAL A 269 -25.52 7.96 14.79
N THR A 270 -25.55 7.26 13.65
CA THR A 270 -24.38 6.68 13.01
C THR A 270 -23.49 7.78 12.40
N LEU A 271 -22.33 8.00 12.99
CA LEU A 271 -21.23 8.76 12.39
C LEU A 271 -20.25 7.75 11.79
N VAL A 272 -19.96 7.88 10.50
CA VAL A 272 -18.86 7.15 9.84
C VAL A 272 -17.70 8.11 9.66
N PRO A 273 -16.80 8.23 10.66
CA PRO A 273 -15.53 8.89 10.48
C PRO A 273 -14.57 8.04 9.64
N SER A 274 -13.74 8.72 8.86
CA SER A 274 -12.49 8.16 8.35
C SER A 274 -11.30 8.98 8.83
N VAL A 275 -10.23 8.29 9.20
CA VAL A 275 -8.94 8.90 9.57
C VAL A 275 -7.85 8.43 8.62
N ASN A 276 -7.03 9.37 8.16
CA ASN A 276 -5.87 9.12 7.32
C ASN A 276 -4.60 9.43 8.11
N LEU A 277 -3.74 8.43 8.23
CA LEU A 277 -2.55 8.45 9.06
C LEU A 277 -1.35 7.96 8.25
N ARG A 278 -0.20 8.58 8.45
CA ARG A 278 1.05 8.16 7.81
C ARG A 278 2.08 7.80 8.87
N ARG A 279 2.76 6.67 8.68
CA ARG A 279 3.81 6.20 9.57
C ARG A 279 5.00 7.17 9.57
N VAL A 280 5.51 7.44 10.76
CA VAL A 280 6.78 8.12 10.98
C VAL A 280 7.85 7.05 11.18
N HIS A 281 8.95 7.20 10.45
CA HIS A 281 10.15 6.40 10.66
C HIS A 281 11.14 7.22 11.48
N GLU A 282 11.67 6.63 12.55
CA GLU A 282 12.86 7.19 13.18
C GLU A 282 14.02 7.08 12.19
N GLU A 283 14.64 8.21 11.87
CA GLU A 283 15.83 8.23 11.01
C GLU A 283 16.95 7.53 11.78
N SER A 284 17.33 6.33 11.33
CA SER A 284 18.50 5.64 11.87
C SER A 284 19.72 6.49 11.52
N ALA A 285 20.37 7.06 12.53
CA ALA A 285 21.59 7.86 12.40
C ALA A 285 22.75 7.07 11.77
#